data_AF-A0A1C6JXJ6-F1
#
_entry.id   AF-A0A1C6JXJ6-F1
#
_cell.length_a   1.000
_cell.length_b   1.000
_cell.length_c   1.000
_cell.angle_alpha   90.00
_cell.angle_beta   90.00
_cell.angle_gamma   90.00
#
_symmetry.space_group_name_H-M   'P 1'
#
loop_
_entity.id
_entity.type
_entity.pdbx_description
1 polymer ?
#
loop_
_entity_poly.entity_id
_entity_poly.type
_entity_poly.pdbx_seq_one_letter_code
_entity_poly.pdbx_strand_id
1 'polypeptide(L)'
;MANWNWEGSPWYANKDKIESVVIEDGVTSIGMYAFGDCSSLASIKLPNSISSIGDSAFLGCSNLASITISNSVTSIAGNVFEKCSSLTSVIYLRTTEQWNAIKKGRSALSSAQLKNVKCHEHSHALAWSNNATYHWHQCTDEACPVKDEPQAQDGCALHEWENGKCRVCGYICKHTGGTATCTKKAVCTECGIEYGEVDSKNHDILHHAAQAPTCTKNGYEAYWKCSKCAKLFSDEAGTDEISKSVEINANGHDLKKVEKKAPTCTEIGWEAYDTCKREGCTYSTYKELPALNHDLEHHEAKAATCTEIGWEAYDTCKREGCNYTTYKELPALKRDLEHHEAKAATCTEIGWNAYDTCKREGCGYTTYKELPALGHEDSNNDHLCDACSTKISDHSYESKIAREATTTYTGIRIYTCTKCGHSYTEELAKLPSQTNQADQTNQIEPANNGNEKDFIGTVTSVFLNVTDFAAKNFRISFWLMIQMLLKAVMQLW
;
A
#
# COMPACT_ATOMS: atom_id res chain seq x y z
N MET A 1 46.06 47.15 -61.12
CA MET A 1 46.94 48.22 -61.63
C MET A 1 48.18 47.61 -62.29
N ALA A 2 48.00 46.57 -63.12
CA ALA A 2 49.11 45.69 -63.53
C ALA A 2 50.12 46.33 -64.48
N ASN A 3 49.67 47.28 -65.31
CA ASN A 3 50.43 47.81 -66.45
C ASN A 3 51.03 49.20 -66.19
N TRP A 4 50.82 49.77 -65.00
CA TRP A 4 51.41 51.06 -64.64
C TRP A 4 52.85 50.81 -64.18
N ASN A 5 53.81 51.21 -65.03
CA ASN A 5 55.22 51.29 -64.70
C ASN A 5 55.58 52.72 -64.23
N TRP A 6 56.85 52.92 -63.87
CA TRP A 6 57.39 54.13 -63.21
C TRP A 6 56.81 55.45 -63.77
N GLU A 7 57.02 55.73 -65.06
CA GLU A 7 56.55 56.95 -65.73
C GLU A 7 55.10 56.84 -66.25
N GLY A 8 54.57 55.62 -66.40
CA GLY A 8 53.23 55.38 -66.95
C GLY A 8 52.09 55.61 -65.96
N SER A 9 52.35 55.66 -64.65
CA SER A 9 51.30 55.79 -63.64
C SER A 9 50.55 57.15 -63.72
N PRO A 10 49.20 57.18 -63.65
CA PRO A 10 48.43 58.43 -63.76
C PRO A 10 48.76 59.49 -62.71
N TRP A 11 49.37 59.09 -61.59
CA TRP A 11 49.74 59.94 -60.47
C TRP A 11 51.23 60.30 -60.44
N TYR A 12 52.05 59.85 -61.41
CA TYR A 12 53.50 60.10 -61.45
C TYR A 12 53.87 61.57 -61.27
N ALA A 13 53.17 62.48 -61.97
CA ALA A 13 53.38 63.93 -61.90
C ALA A 13 53.13 64.55 -60.51
N ASN A 14 52.46 63.82 -59.60
CA ASN A 14 52.17 64.25 -58.23
C ASN A 14 52.78 63.31 -57.17
N LYS A 15 53.67 62.38 -57.54
CA LYS A 15 54.20 61.33 -56.64
C LYS A 15 54.69 61.85 -55.28
N ASP A 16 55.37 63.00 -55.27
CA ASP A 16 55.94 63.61 -54.07
C ASP A 16 54.90 64.32 -53.17
N LYS A 17 53.61 64.27 -53.54
CA LYS A 17 52.48 64.87 -52.81
C LYS A 17 51.40 63.84 -52.42
N ILE A 18 51.56 62.56 -52.76
CA ILE A 18 50.59 61.53 -52.42
C ILE A 18 50.79 61.14 -50.97
N GLU A 19 49.87 61.50 -50.08
CA GLU A 19 49.94 61.18 -48.65
C GLU A 19 49.23 59.87 -48.29
N SER A 20 48.12 59.56 -48.98
CA SER A 20 47.33 58.35 -48.75
C SER A 20 46.77 57.76 -50.04
N VAL A 21 46.68 56.43 -50.09
CA VAL A 21 46.10 55.67 -51.21
C VAL A 21 45.11 54.63 -50.70
N VAL A 22 43.93 54.58 -51.31
CA VAL A 22 42.98 53.47 -51.16
C VAL A 22 42.92 52.76 -52.51
N ILE A 23 43.18 51.46 -52.51
CA ILE A 23 42.98 50.61 -53.69
C ILE A 23 41.65 49.87 -53.50
N GLU A 24 40.68 50.14 -54.38
CA GLU A 24 39.36 49.51 -54.35
C GLU A 24 39.40 48.02 -54.75
N ASP A 25 38.39 47.28 -54.31
CA ASP A 25 38.22 45.86 -54.63
C ASP A 25 38.16 45.58 -56.15
N GLY A 26 38.60 44.38 -56.52
CA GLY A 26 38.71 43.94 -57.92
C GLY A 26 40.07 44.25 -58.57
N VAL A 27 40.92 45.05 -57.92
CA VAL A 27 42.33 45.16 -58.33
C VAL A 27 43.07 43.89 -57.94
N THR A 28 43.62 43.18 -58.93
CA THR A 28 44.29 41.87 -58.74
C THR A 28 45.81 41.93 -58.58
N SER A 29 46.45 43.05 -58.92
CA SER A 29 47.90 43.23 -58.80
C SER A 29 48.34 44.70 -58.80
N ILE A 30 49.50 44.93 -58.18
CA ILE A 30 50.23 46.20 -58.15
C ILE A 30 51.41 46.09 -59.13
N GLY A 31 51.51 47.03 -60.08
CA GLY A 31 52.55 47.06 -61.11
C GLY A 31 53.96 47.35 -60.57
N MET A 32 54.95 47.11 -61.42
CA MET A 32 56.35 47.48 -61.18
C MET A 32 56.48 48.99 -61.00
N TYR A 33 57.19 49.48 -59.97
CA TYR A 33 57.30 50.92 -59.66
C TYR A 33 55.96 51.69 -59.51
N ALA A 34 54.82 51.02 -59.29
CA ALA A 34 53.52 51.68 -59.31
C ALA A 34 53.39 52.88 -58.34
N PHE A 35 54.05 52.82 -57.18
CA PHE A 35 54.19 53.91 -56.22
C PHE A 35 55.67 54.22 -55.94
N GLY A 36 56.54 54.01 -56.93
CA GLY A 36 57.97 54.33 -56.85
C GLY A 36 58.21 55.81 -56.61
N ASP A 37 59.11 56.11 -55.68
CA ASP A 37 59.48 57.44 -55.18
C ASP A 37 58.28 58.31 -54.77
N CYS A 38 57.20 57.70 -54.28
CA CYS A 38 56.10 58.39 -53.59
C CYS A 38 56.51 58.73 -52.16
N SER A 39 57.49 59.63 -52.03
CA SER A 39 58.20 59.97 -50.79
C SER A 39 57.28 60.38 -49.63
N SER A 40 56.18 61.08 -49.96
CA SER A 40 55.17 61.56 -49.01
C SER A 40 54.14 60.50 -48.56
N LEU A 41 54.11 59.31 -49.18
CA LEU A 41 53.08 58.30 -48.92
C LEU A 41 53.20 57.75 -47.49
N ALA A 42 52.23 58.10 -46.64
CA ALA A 42 52.19 57.71 -45.24
C ALA A 42 51.25 56.51 -44.98
N SER A 43 50.23 56.31 -45.82
CA SER A 43 49.24 55.23 -45.65
C SER A 43 48.78 54.65 -46.99
N ILE A 44 48.71 53.32 -47.08
CA ILE A 44 48.04 52.62 -48.19
C ILE A 44 47.17 51.48 -47.69
N LYS A 45 45.95 51.38 -48.23
CA LYS A 45 45.02 50.26 -48.02
C LYS A 45 45.00 49.36 -49.25
N LEU A 46 45.30 48.07 -49.05
CA LEU A 46 45.29 47.03 -50.08
C LEU A 46 44.05 46.13 -49.92
N PRO A 47 43.31 45.82 -51.00
CA PRO A 47 42.13 44.97 -50.95
C PRO A 47 42.50 43.48 -50.89
N ASN A 48 41.54 42.65 -50.49
CA ASN A 48 41.66 41.19 -50.43
C ASN A 48 41.64 40.51 -51.82
N SER A 49 41.64 41.29 -52.91
CA SER A 49 41.79 40.79 -54.28
C SER A 49 43.24 40.81 -54.79
N ILE A 50 44.19 41.46 -54.11
CA ILE A 50 45.58 41.57 -54.58
C ILE A 50 46.29 40.21 -54.49
N SER A 51 46.64 39.65 -55.65
CA SER A 51 47.36 38.39 -55.78
C SER A 51 48.89 38.56 -55.86
N SER A 52 49.37 39.72 -56.32
CA SER A 52 50.80 39.99 -56.54
C SER A 52 51.19 41.47 -56.43
N ILE A 53 52.43 41.70 -56.01
CA ILE A 53 53.07 43.01 -55.90
C ILE A 53 54.37 43.00 -56.73
N GLY A 54 54.47 43.86 -57.76
CA GLY A 54 55.59 43.91 -58.71
C GLY A 54 56.87 44.57 -58.20
N ASP A 55 57.99 44.44 -58.94
CA ASP A 55 59.30 44.89 -58.47
C ASP A 55 59.32 46.40 -58.17
N SER A 56 59.99 46.78 -57.09
CA SER A 56 60.12 48.18 -56.65
C SER A 56 58.79 48.94 -56.49
N ALA A 57 57.66 48.25 -56.30
CA ALA A 57 56.33 48.87 -56.29
C ALA A 57 56.15 50.00 -55.25
N PHE A 58 56.87 49.95 -54.13
CA PHE A 58 56.90 51.01 -53.10
C PHE A 58 58.32 51.54 -52.84
N LEU A 59 59.25 51.38 -53.79
CA LEU A 59 60.62 51.89 -53.68
C LEU A 59 60.59 53.38 -53.26
N GLY A 60 61.36 53.76 -52.25
CA GLY A 60 61.49 55.17 -51.87
C GLY A 60 60.26 55.80 -51.22
N CYS A 61 59.25 55.03 -50.80
CA CYS A 61 58.15 55.53 -49.95
C CYS A 61 58.64 55.82 -48.53
N SER A 62 59.41 56.91 -48.37
CA SER A 62 60.14 57.24 -47.14
C SER A 62 59.24 57.47 -45.92
N ASN A 63 58.01 57.95 -46.10
CA ASN A 63 57.05 58.21 -45.03
C ASN A 63 56.16 57.02 -44.66
N LEU A 64 56.22 55.90 -45.40
CA LEU A 64 55.30 54.77 -45.19
C LEU A 64 55.67 54.03 -43.89
N ALA A 65 54.90 54.25 -42.82
CA ALA A 65 55.22 53.72 -41.50
C ALA A 65 54.84 52.24 -41.33
N SER A 66 53.72 51.83 -41.92
CA SER A 66 53.22 50.46 -41.91
C SER A 66 52.48 50.09 -43.19
N ILE A 67 52.38 48.79 -43.49
CA ILE A 67 51.56 48.27 -44.59
C ILE A 67 50.92 46.93 -44.21
N THR A 68 49.65 46.76 -44.58
CA THR A 68 48.91 45.50 -44.45
C THR A 68 48.89 44.78 -45.79
N ILE A 69 49.55 43.62 -45.83
CA ILE A 69 49.58 42.69 -46.96
C ILE A 69 48.38 41.75 -46.85
N SER A 70 47.51 41.78 -47.86
CA SER A 70 46.24 41.06 -47.83
C SER A 70 46.39 39.55 -47.99
N ASN A 71 45.32 38.85 -47.61
CA ASN A 71 45.31 37.40 -47.37
C ASN A 71 45.39 36.54 -48.66
N SER A 72 45.39 37.21 -49.82
CA SER A 72 45.38 36.70 -51.19
C SER A 72 46.74 36.79 -51.89
N VAL A 73 47.71 37.52 -51.30
CA VAL A 73 49.01 37.74 -51.92
C VAL A 73 49.80 36.43 -51.96
N THR A 74 50.21 36.01 -53.17
CA THR A 74 51.00 34.80 -53.42
C THR A 74 52.44 35.10 -53.86
N SER A 75 52.69 36.34 -54.31
CA SER A 75 53.98 36.79 -54.82
C SER A 75 54.26 38.25 -54.46
N ILE A 76 55.43 38.51 -53.88
CA ILE A 76 56.00 39.84 -53.62
C ILE A 76 57.34 39.87 -54.34
N ALA A 77 57.50 40.75 -55.33
CA ALA A 77 58.70 40.79 -56.16
C ALA A 77 59.91 41.41 -55.42
N GLY A 78 61.00 41.71 -56.14
CA GLY A 78 62.22 42.26 -55.56
C GLY A 78 62.11 43.75 -55.22
N ASN A 79 62.95 44.19 -54.28
CA ASN A 79 63.12 45.59 -53.88
C ASN A 79 61.84 46.37 -53.51
N VAL A 80 60.73 45.68 -53.24
CA VAL A 80 59.39 46.30 -53.10
C VAL A 80 59.37 47.43 -52.08
N PHE A 81 60.03 47.24 -50.93
CA PHE A 81 60.15 48.24 -49.85
C PHE A 81 61.57 48.76 -49.65
N GLU A 82 62.40 48.72 -50.70
CA GLU A 82 63.72 49.35 -50.69
C GLU A 82 63.58 50.88 -50.45
N LYS A 83 64.51 51.48 -49.71
CA LYS A 83 64.50 52.91 -49.30
C LYS A 83 63.23 53.39 -48.53
N CYS A 84 62.34 52.50 -48.09
CA CYS A 84 61.24 52.85 -47.18
C CYS A 84 61.77 53.05 -45.75
N SER A 85 62.37 54.22 -45.48
CA SER A 85 63.09 54.51 -44.22
C SER A 85 62.23 54.46 -42.95
N SER A 86 60.95 54.85 -43.02
CA SER A 86 60.02 54.80 -41.88
C SER A 86 59.28 53.47 -41.72
N LEU A 87 59.43 52.51 -42.65
CA LEU A 87 58.65 51.27 -42.63
C LEU A 87 59.14 50.35 -41.52
N THR A 88 58.47 50.43 -40.37
CA THR A 88 58.82 49.71 -39.15
C THR A 88 57.92 48.50 -38.89
N SER A 89 56.74 48.42 -39.51
CA SER A 89 55.80 47.31 -39.32
C SER A 89 55.22 46.83 -40.65
N VAL A 90 55.23 45.52 -40.87
CA VAL A 90 54.53 44.87 -41.99
C VAL A 90 53.57 43.85 -41.39
N ILE A 91 52.32 43.89 -41.83
CA ILE A 91 51.26 43.02 -41.32
C ILE A 91 50.85 42.06 -42.43
N TYR A 92 50.64 40.79 -42.10
CA TYR A 92 50.12 39.80 -43.03
C TYR A 92 48.88 39.10 -42.46
N LEU A 93 47.77 39.14 -43.20
CA LEU A 93 46.43 38.71 -42.76
C LEU A 93 46.18 37.19 -42.75
N ARG A 94 47.22 36.41 -42.45
CA ARG A 94 47.33 34.94 -42.57
C ARG A 94 48.46 34.42 -41.66
N THR A 95 48.64 33.11 -41.55
CA THR A 95 49.62 32.50 -40.64
C THR A 95 51.08 32.67 -41.07
N THR A 96 52.01 32.47 -40.13
CA THR A 96 53.46 32.50 -40.36
C THR A 96 53.93 31.47 -41.40
N GLU A 97 53.31 30.28 -41.50
CA GLU A 97 53.61 29.30 -42.56
C GLU A 97 53.18 29.80 -43.94
N GLN A 98 52.00 30.41 -44.02
CA GLN A 98 51.48 30.98 -45.27
C GLN A 98 52.34 32.18 -45.71
N TRP A 99 52.82 32.99 -44.76
CA TRP A 99 53.77 34.06 -45.04
C TRP A 99 55.03 33.51 -45.66
N ASN A 100 55.62 32.48 -45.05
CA ASN A 100 56.84 31.85 -45.53
C ASN A 100 56.67 31.24 -46.93
N ALA A 101 55.48 30.71 -47.25
CA ALA A 101 55.12 30.15 -48.56
C ALA A 101 54.98 31.20 -49.70
N ILE A 102 54.78 32.49 -49.40
CA ILE A 102 54.76 33.55 -50.43
C ILE A 102 56.10 33.59 -51.17
N LYS A 103 56.04 33.61 -52.52
CA LYS A 103 57.21 33.82 -53.37
C LYS A 103 57.74 35.24 -53.15
N LYS A 104 58.96 35.37 -52.64
CA LYS A 104 59.62 36.67 -52.35
C LYS A 104 60.81 36.88 -53.28
N GLY A 105 60.84 38.01 -53.98
CA GLY A 105 61.97 38.43 -54.81
C GLY A 105 63.19 38.85 -53.98
N ARG A 106 64.32 39.10 -54.66
CA ARG A 106 65.55 39.57 -54.01
C ARG A 106 65.27 40.89 -53.27
N SER A 107 65.60 40.96 -51.98
CA SER A 107 65.42 42.15 -51.16
C SER A 107 63.98 42.72 -51.18
N ALA A 108 62.96 41.87 -51.38
CA ALA A 108 61.54 42.25 -51.29
C ALA A 108 61.24 43.06 -50.02
N LEU A 109 61.87 42.65 -48.92
CA LEU A 109 61.93 43.30 -47.62
C LEU A 109 63.38 43.30 -47.15
N SER A 110 63.77 44.33 -46.40
CA SER A 110 65.06 44.36 -45.71
C SER A 110 65.09 43.39 -44.53
N SER A 111 66.29 43.05 -44.04
CA SER A 111 66.47 42.21 -42.85
C SER A 111 65.94 42.84 -41.55
N ALA A 112 65.70 44.15 -41.53
CA ALA A 112 65.01 44.84 -40.45
C ALA A 112 63.48 44.69 -40.58
N GLN A 113 62.94 44.94 -41.78
CA GLN A 113 61.50 44.80 -42.06
C GLN A 113 61.02 43.35 -41.86
N LEU A 114 61.82 42.35 -42.27
CA LEU A 114 61.51 40.92 -42.06
C LEU A 114 61.36 40.51 -40.60
N LYS A 115 62.10 41.13 -39.67
CA LYS A 115 61.99 40.87 -38.23
C LYS A 115 60.72 41.43 -37.61
N ASN A 116 60.10 42.40 -38.28
CA ASN A 116 58.92 43.12 -37.81
C ASN A 116 57.66 42.75 -38.62
N VAL A 117 57.69 41.64 -39.36
CA VAL A 117 56.48 41.08 -39.97
C VAL A 117 55.63 40.46 -38.88
N LYS A 118 54.48 41.06 -38.58
CA LYS A 118 53.43 40.45 -37.76
C LYS A 118 52.53 39.61 -38.68
N CYS A 119 52.42 38.32 -38.40
CA CYS A 119 51.45 37.44 -39.04
C CYS A 119 50.24 37.29 -38.12
N HIS A 120 49.05 37.13 -38.70
CA HIS A 120 47.83 36.93 -37.93
C HIS A 120 47.81 35.52 -37.33
N GLU A 121 47.90 35.43 -36.00
CA GLU A 121 47.92 34.17 -35.24
C GLU A 121 46.72 34.06 -34.29
N HIS A 122 46.20 32.85 -34.12
CA HIS A 122 45.15 32.53 -33.15
C HIS A 122 45.75 31.81 -31.95
N SER A 123 45.59 32.37 -30.74
CA SER A 123 45.92 31.66 -29.49
C SER A 123 44.67 30.97 -28.92
N HIS A 124 44.85 29.77 -28.39
CA HIS A 124 43.75 28.94 -27.87
C HIS A 124 43.20 29.45 -26.52
N ALA A 125 43.89 30.39 -25.86
CA ALA A 125 43.64 30.77 -24.46
C ALA A 125 42.50 31.79 -24.25
N LEU A 126 41.92 32.34 -25.33
CA LEU A 126 41.04 33.52 -25.28
C LEU A 126 39.75 33.41 -26.14
N ALA A 127 39.25 32.18 -26.34
CA ALA A 127 37.86 31.92 -26.72
C ALA A 127 37.05 31.68 -25.42
N TRP A 128 35.73 31.89 -25.31
CA TRP A 128 34.66 31.37 -26.18
C TRP A 128 33.32 32.09 -25.94
N SER A 129 32.49 32.18 -26.99
CA SER A 129 31.06 31.88 -26.87
C SER A 129 30.63 31.01 -28.06
N ASN A 130 29.70 30.07 -27.85
CA ASN A 130 29.48 28.98 -28.80
C ASN A 130 28.12 29.10 -29.51
N ASN A 131 28.14 29.57 -30.76
CA ASN A 131 27.07 29.29 -31.72
C ASN A 131 27.68 28.50 -32.88
N ALA A 132 27.02 27.42 -33.31
CA ALA A 132 27.49 26.52 -34.38
C ALA A 132 27.71 27.19 -35.75
N THR A 133 27.28 28.45 -35.92
CA THR A 133 27.46 29.26 -37.13
C THR A 133 28.69 30.18 -37.09
N TYR A 134 29.18 30.57 -35.90
CA TYR A 134 30.21 31.59 -35.74
C TYR A 134 31.12 31.33 -34.54
N HIS A 135 32.44 31.36 -34.75
CA HIS A 135 33.42 31.30 -33.66
C HIS A 135 33.99 32.68 -33.35
N TRP A 136 33.92 33.04 -32.07
CA TRP A 136 34.57 34.22 -31.52
C TRP A 136 36.01 33.86 -31.13
N HIS A 137 36.98 34.54 -31.74
CA HIS A 137 38.35 34.57 -31.24
C HIS A 137 38.67 36.00 -30.82
N GLN A 138 39.18 36.19 -29.60
CA GLN A 138 39.87 37.43 -29.26
C GLN A 138 41.10 37.56 -30.15
N CYS A 139 41.03 38.48 -31.12
CA CYS A 139 42.19 38.91 -31.86
C CYS A 139 42.75 40.15 -31.19
N THR A 140 43.73 39.94 -30.30
CA THR A 140 44.44 41.02 -29.61
C THR A 140 45.49 41.73 -30.50
N ASP A 141 45.51 41.44 -31.80
CA ASP A 141 46.42 42.08 -32.75
C ASP A 141 45.87 43.43 -33.18
N GLU A 142 46.60 44.51 -32.87
CA GLU A 142 46.29 45.89 -33.27
C GLU A 142 46.09 46.06 -34.79
N ALA A 143 46.62 45.10 -35.55
CA ALA A 143 46.59 45.00 -36.99
C ALA A 143 45.41 44.21 -37.57
N CYS A 144 44.52 43.69 -36.73
CA CYS A 144 43.35 42.94 -37.16
C CYS A 144 42.44 43.81 -38.05
N PRO A 145 42.12 43.38 -39.30
CA PRO A 145 41.42 44.22 -40.29
C PRO A 145 39.95 44.45 -39.93
N VAL A 146 39.42 43.67 -39.00
CA VAL A 146 38.02 43.64 -38.54
C VAL A 146 37.86 44.16 -37.11
N LYS A 147 38.90 44.80 -36.52
CA LYS A 147 38.83 45.37 -35.16
C LYS A 147 37.82 46.52 -35.02
N ASP A 148 37.57 47.23 -36.13
CA ASP A 148 36.69 48.40 -36.20
C ASP A 148 35.37 48.09 -36.96
N GLU A 149 35.13 46.82 -37.34
CA GLU A 149 33.87 46.43 -37.98
C GLU A 149 32.71 46.33 -36.97
N PRO A 150 31.46 46.64 -37.36
CA PRO A 150 30.30 46.66 -36.46
C PRO A 150 29.90 45.30 -35.88
N GLN A 151 30.62 44.24 -36.23
CA GLN A 151 30.47 42.87 -35.75
C GLN A 151 31.42 42.55 -34.58
N ALA A 152 32.34 43.45 -34.24
CA ALA A 152 33.24 43.28 -33.11
C ALA A 152 32.55 43.61 -31.78
N GLN A 153 32.34 42.59 -30.93
CA GLN A 153 31.89 42.78 -29.54
C GLN A 153 33.10 42.67 -28.61
N ASP A 154 33.24 43.60 -27.66
CA ASP A 154 34.30 43.62 -26.64
C ASP A 154 35.74 43.45 -27.20
N GLY A 155 36.01 44.00 -28.39
CA GLY A 155 37.31 43.89 -29.08
C GLY A 155 37.57 42.54 -29.74
N CYS A 156 36.58 41.65 -29.81
CA CYS A 156 36.66 40.34 -30.47
C CYS A 156 36.12 40.43 -31.89
N ALA A 157 36.92 40.13 -32.90
CA ALA A 157 36.45 40.04 -34.28
C ALA A 157 35.67 38.73 -34.52
N LEU A 158 34.50 38.83 -35.15
CA LEU A 158 33.75 37.69 -35.66
C LEU A 158 34.38 37.17 -36.96
N HIS A 159 34.65 35.86 -37.01
CA HIS A 159 35.02 35.18 -38.24
C HIS A 159 33.97 34.11 -38.57
N GLU A 160 33.52 34.07 -39.84
CA GLU A 160 32.70 32.96 -40.35
C GLU A 160 33.57 31.73 -40.65
N TRP A 161 33.06 30.54 -40.33
CA TRP A 161 33.74 29.26 -40.55
C TRP A 161 32.92 28.35 -41.45
N GLU A 162 33.61 27.64 -42.33
CA GLU A 162 33.03 26.61 -43.19
C GLU A 162 33.87 25.33 -43.07
N ASN A 163 33.26 24.23 -42.64
CA ASN A 163 33.89 22.91 -42.51
C ASN A 163 35.22 22.91 -41.73
N GLY A 164 35.27 23.58 -40.58
CA GLY A 164 36.47 23.66 -39.75
C GLY A 164 37.56 24.60 -40.29
N LYS A 165 37.27 25.40 -41.32
CA LYS A 165 38.15 26.43 -41.87
C LYS A 165 37.54 27.83 -41.74
N CYS A 166 38.29 28.77 -41.21
CA CYS A 166 37.89 30.18 -41.18
C CYS A 166 37.88 30.79 -42.60
N ARG A 167 36.78 31.43 -43.02
CA ARG A 167 36.71 32.13 -44.34
C ARG A 167 37.66 33.32 -44.42
N VAL A 168 37.80 34.06 -43.32
CA VAL A 168 38.56 35.33 -43.26
C VAL A 168 40.07 35.08 -43.23
N CYS A 169 40.57 34.38 -42.19
CA CYS A 169 42.00 34.14 -41.99
C CYS A 169 42.48 32.80 -42.55
N GLY A 170 41.61 31.87 -42.94
CA GLY A 170 42.00 30.64 -43.63
C GLY A 170 42.63 29.56 -42.75
N TYR A 171 42.72 29.80 -41.44
CA TYR A 171 43.08 28.82 -40.42
C TYR A 171 42.18 27.58 -40.52
N ILE A 172 42.76 26.39 -40.31
CA ILE A 172 42.06 25.10 -40.31
C ILE A 172 42.21 24.51 -38.91
N CYS A 173 41.08 24.22 -38.25
CA CYS A 173 41.09 23.54 -36.95
C CYS A 173 41.69 22.15 -37.11
N LYS A 174 42.70 21.85 -36.28
CA LYS A 174 43.23 20.50 -36.13
C LYS A 174 42.33 19.79 -35.15
N HIS A 175 41.24 19.18 -35.64
CA HIS A 175 40.19 18.63 -34.78
C HIS A 175 40.74 17.74 -33.64
N THR A 176 40.65 18.24 -32.41
CA THR A 176 41.14 17.63 -31.17
C THR A 176 40.03 17.50 -30.13
N GLY A 177 40.20 16.56 -29.21
CA GLY A 177 39.32 16.37 -28.06
C GLY A 177 37.94 15.78 -28.39
N GLY A 178 37.20 15.48 -27.32
CA GLY A 178 35.95 14.74 -27.40
C GLY A 178 36.17 13.23 -27.55
N THR A 179 35.11 12.47 -27.32
CA THR A 179 35.13 11.00 -27.35
C THR A 179 34.00 10.53 -28.27
N ALA A 180 34.33 9.76 -29.31
CA ALA A 180 33.31 9.12 -30.15
C ALA A 180 32.61 8.01 -29.35
N THR A 181 31.34 7.74 -29.67
CA THR A 181 30.53 6.67 -29.07
C THR A 181 30.01 5.74 -30.16
N CYS A 182 29.44 4.60 -29.78
CA CYS A 182 28.83 3.64 -30.71
C CYS A 182 27.74 4.19 -31.64
N THR A 183 27.23 5.41 -31.42
CA THR A 183 26.24 6.08 -32.30
C THR A 183 26.61 7.50 -32.73
N LYS A 184 27.68 8.10 -32.20
CA LYS A 184 28.07 9.49 -32.49
C LYS A 184 29.57 9.65 -32.68
N LYS A 185 29.96 10.53 -33.59
CA LYS A 185 31.36 10.93 -33.80
C LYS A 185 31.90 11.71 -32.62
N ALA A 186 33.23 11.85 -32.55
CA ALA A 186 33.84 12.77 -31.61
C ALA A 186 33.46 14.21 -31.98
N VAL A 187 33.16 15.04 -30.98
CA VAL A 187 32.93 16.49 -31.16
C VAL A 187 34.21 17.20 -30.74
N CYS A 188 34.82 17.94 -31.66
CA CYS A 188 36.06 18.65 -31.38
C CYS A 188 35.85 19.70 -30.27
N THR A 189 36.71 19.70 -29.25
CA THR A 189 36.60 20.65 -28.13
C THR A 189 36.97 22.08 -28.50
N GLU A 190 37.68 22.29 -29.60
CA GLU A 190 38.08 23.62 -30.07
C GLU A 190 36.97 24.30 -30.89
N CYS A 191 36.39 23.58 -31.86
CA CYS A 191 35.40 24.13 -32.81
C CYS A 191 33.98 23.54 -32.71
N GLY A 192 33.72 22.57 -31.84
CA GLY A 192 32.38 21.97 -31.69
C GLY A 192 31.86 21.17 -32.91
N ILE A 193 32.71 20.94 -33.92
CA ILE A 193 32.36 20.18 -35.13
C ILE A 193 32.56 18.67 -34.88
N GLU A 194 31.63 17.85 -35.37
CA GLU A 194 31.76 16.38 -35.40
C GLU A 194 32.83 15.93 -36.41
N TYR A 195 33.75 15.07 -35.98
CA TYR A 195 34.87 14.60 -36.81
C TYR A 195 35.24 13.13 -36.55
N GLY A 196 36.00 12.55 -37.47
CA GLY A 196 36.39 11.13 -37.42
C GLY A 196 35.24 10.17 -37.72
N GLU A 197 35.31 8.98 -37.14
CA GLU A 197 34.27 7.93 -37.22
C GLU A 197 33.59 7.73 -35.85
N VAL A 198 32.52 6.93 -35.83
CA VAL A 198 31.91 6.45 -34.58
C VAL A 198 32.81 5.38 -33.96
N ASP A 199 32.95 5.34 -32.64
CA ASP A 199 33.63 4.23 -31.97
C ASP A 199 32.62 3.12 -31.73
N SER A 200 32.59 2.15 -32.63
CA SER A 200 31.66 1.02 -32.60
C SER A 200 31.81 0.09 -31.40
N LYS A 201 32.86 0.25 -30.58
CA LYS A 201 33.09 -0.51 -29.34
C LYS A 201 32.80 0.30 -28.08
N ASN A 202 32.74 1.63 -28.17
CA ASN A 202 32.44 2.48 -27.02
C ASN A 202 30.93 2.48 -26.70
N HIS A 203 30.53 1.48 -25.91
CA HIS A 203 29.18 1.30 -25.40
C HIS A 203 29.03 1.84 -23.98
N ASP A 204 28.00 2.67 -23.76
CA ASP A 204 27.53 3.05 -22.43
C ASP A 204 26.63 1.91 -21.91
N ILE A 205 27.20 1.01 -21.11
CA ILE A 205 26.63 -0.29 -20.75
C ILE A 205 25.81 -0.23 -19.44
N LEU A 206 24.57 -0.71 -19.50
CA LEU A 206 23.68 -0.90 -18.35
C LEU A 206 23.54 -2.41 -18.04
N HIS A 207 23.74 -2.80 -16.78
CA HIS A 207 23.54 -4.17 -16.31
C HIS A 207 22.05 -4.47 -16.03
N HIS A 208 21.55 -5.58 -16.57
CA HIS A 208 20.26 -6.17 -16.25
C HIS A 208 20.47 -7.49 -15.49
N ALA A 209 20.14 -7.49 -14.20
CA ALA A 209 20.26 -8.67 -13.35
C ALA A 209 19.36 -9.84 -13.82
N ALA A 210 19.83 -11.07 -13.61
CA ALA A 210 19.10 -12.29 -13.91
C ALA A 210 17.73 -12.33 -13.21
N GLN A 211 16.72 -12.89 -13.88
CA GLN A 211 15.40 -13.15 -13.30
C GLN A 211 15.13 -14.65 -13.28
N ALA A 212 14.91 -15.21 -12.09
CA ALA A 212 14.57 -16.62 -11.94
C ALA A 212 13.18 -16.94 -12.56
N PRO A 213 13.02 -18.09 -13.24
CA PRO A 213 11.73 -18.54 -13.75
C PRO A 213 10.73 -18.83 -12.62
N THR A 214 9.45 -18.59 -12.90
CA THR A 214 8.33 -18.91 -12.00
C THR A 214 7.63 -20.20 -12.46
N CYS A 215 6.49 -20.54 -11.88
CA CYS A 215 5.71 -21.69 -12.34
C CYS A 215 5.11 -21.51 -13.76
N THR A 216 4.84 -20.27 -14.17
CA THR A 216 4.10 -19.95 -15.40
C THR A 216 4.80 -18.94 -16.32
N LYS A 217 5.78 -18.18 -15.82
CA LYS A 217 6.60 -17.25 -16.61
C LYS A 217 8.04 -17.74 -16.67
N ASN A 218 8.62 -17.67 -17.86
CA ASN A 218 10.05 -17.87 -18.10
C ASN A 218 10.87 -16.81 -17.34
N GLY A 219 12.10 -17.17 -17.01
CA GLY A 219 13.13 -16.28 -16.50
C GLY A 219 14.18 -15.98 -17.58
N TYR A 220 15.26 -15.32 -17.18
CA TYR A 220 16.40 -15.05 -18.06
C TYR A 220 17.69 -14.90 -17.25
N GLU A 221 18.82 -15.24 -17.86
CA GLU A 221 20.15 -14.98 -17.30
C GLU A 221 20.48 -13.48 -17.32
N ALA A 222 21.49 -13.06 -16.54
CA ALA A 222 21.92 -11.66 -16.54
C ALA A 222 22.46 -11.26 -17.92
N TYR A 223 22.25 -10.01 -18.29
CA TYR A 223 22.75 -9.47 -19.56
C TYR A 223 23.05 -7.98 -19.43
N TRP A 224 23.77 -7.45 -20.40
CA TRP A 224 24.11 -6.03 -20.48
C TRP A 224 23.45 -5.40 -21.69
N LYS A 225 23.10 -4.12 -21.60
CA LYS A 225 22.43 -3.39 -22.67
C LYS A 225 23.03 -2.00 -22.84
N CYS A 226 23.40 -1.64 -24.06
CA CYS A 226 23.91 -0.29 -24.31
C CYS A 226 22.77 0.74 -24.29
N SER A 227 22.91 1.79 -23.48
CA SER A 227 21.90 2.87 -23.35
C SER A 227 21.73 3.69 -24.65
N LYS A 228 22.75 3.73 -25.52
CA LYS A 228 22.78 4.56 -26.74
C LYS A 228 22.26 3.86 -27.99
N CYS A 229 22.56 2.56 -28.17
CA CYS A 229 22.20 1.79 -29.37
C CYS A 229 21.26 0.61 -29.10
N ALA A 230 20.88 0.37 -27.84
CA ALA A 230 19.99 -0.71 -27.40
C ALA A 230 20.44 -2.16 -27.69
N LYS A 231 21.63 -2.37 -28.27
CA LYS A 231 22.30 -3.68 -28.40
C LYS A 231 22.46 -4.36 -27.04
N LEU A 232 22.44 -5.69 -27.06
CA LEU A 232 22.60 -6.55 -25.88
C LEU A 232 23.96 -7.24 -25.91
N PHE A 233 24.51 -7.52 -24.73
CA PHE A 233 25.84 -8.13 -24.55
C PHE A 233 25.82 -9.16 -23.41
N SER A 234 26.70 -10.16 -23.49
CA SER A 234 26.91 -11.17 -22.43
C SER A 234 28.02 -10.81 -21.44
N ASP A 235 28.68 -9.67 -21.62
CA ASP A 235 29.78 -9.18 -20.79
C ASP A 235 29.62 -7.71 -20.39
N GLU A 236 30.25 -7.32 -19.29
CA GLU A 236 30.25 -5.94 -18.78
C GLU A 236 31.03 -4.97 -19.68
N ALA A 237 32.02 -5.45 -20.42
CA ALA A 237 32.82 -4.60 -21.32
C ALA A 237 32.10 -4.28 -22.64
N GLY A 238 30.94 -4.87 -22.92
CA GLY A 238 30.17 -4.65 -24.14
C GLY A 238 30.86 -5.18 -25.39
N THR A 239 31.58 -6.29 -25.29
CA THR A 239 32.40 -6.86 -26.38
C THR A 239 31.77 -8.07 -27.06
N ASP A 240 30.99 -8.87 -26.33
CA ASP A 240 30.31 -10.06 -26.84
C ASP A 240 28.82 -9.76 -27.08
N GLU A 241 28.50 -9.26 -28.28
CA GLU A 241 27.14 -8.90 -28.68
C GLU A 241 26.23 -10.14 -28.84
N ILE A 242 25.04 -10.08 -28.22
CA ILE A 242 24.02 -11.14 -28.29
C ILE A 242 22.72 -10.61 -28.92
N SER A 243 22.03 -11.46 -29.69
CA SER A 243 20.77 -11.09 -30.34
C SER A 243 19.56 -11.07 -29.39
N LYS A 244 19.62 -11.84 -28.31
CA LYS A 244 18.66 -11.88 -27.21
C LYS A 244 19.32 -12.41 -25.93
N SER A 245 18.75 -12.11 -24.77
CA SER A 245 19.12 -12.74 -23.49
C SER A 245 18.84 -14.24 -23.51
N VAL A 246 19.62 -15.02 -22.76
CA VAL A 246 19.37 -16.45 -22.56
C VAL A 246 18.09 -16.61 -21.72
N GLU A 247 17.10 -17.29 -22.29
CA GLU A 247 15.78 -17.49 -21.70
C GLU A 247 15.73 -18.82 -20.94
N ILE A 248 15.24 -18.78 -19.70
CA ILE A 248 15.14 -19.94 -18.81
C ILE A 248 13.66 -20.33 -18.74
N ASN A 249 13.31 -21.54 -19.20
CA ASN A 249 11.92 -22.00 -19.23
C ASN A 249 11.25 -21.99 -17.84
N ALA A 250 9.94 -21.73 -17.82
CA ALA A 250 9.12 -21.79 -16.61
C ALA A 250 9.21 -23.17 -15.93
N ASN A 251 9.27 -23.18 -14.60
CA ASN A 251 9.51 -24.36 -13.78
C ASN A 251 8.30 -25.32 -13.66
N GLY A 252 7.22 -25.10 -14.43
CA GLY A 252 5.92 -25.78 -14.29
C GLY A 252 5.29 -25.62 -12.91
N HIS A 253 4.19 -26.33 -12.63
CA HIS A 253 3.65 -26.45 -11.27
C HIS A 253 4.22 -27.68 -10.57
N ASP A 254 4.62 -27.52 -9.31
CA ASP A 254 5.07 -28.62 -8.45
C ASP A 254 3.88 -29.10 -7.62
N LEU A 255 3.18 -30.12 -8.10
CA LEU A 255 1.85 -30.49 -7.64
C LEU A 255 1.87 -31.33 -6.35
N LYS A 256 1.03 -30.94 -5.40
CA LYS A 256 0.63 -31.72 -4.24
C LYS A 256 -0.86 -32.04 -4.34
N LYS A 257 -1.22 -33.31 -4.21
CA LYS A 257 -2.61 -33.76 -4.13
C LYS A 257 -3.21 -33.46 -2.75
N VAL A 258 -4.46 -33.03 -2.75
CA VAL A 258 -5.32 -32.89 -1.58
C VAL A 258 -6.51 -33.82 -1.75
N GLU A 259 -6.79 -34.61 -0.71
CA GLU A 259 -7.90 -35.57 -0.72
C GLU A 259 -9.25 -34.86 -0.65
N LYS A 260 -10.27 -35.50 -1.23
CA LYS A 260 -11.66 -35.02 -1.22
C LYS A 260 -12.21 -34.93 0.20
N LYS A 261 -13.06 -33.94 0.47
CA LYS A 261 -13.89 -33.87 1.67
C LYS A 261 -15.36 -33.93 1.26
N ALA A 262 -16.13 -34.84 1.81
CA ALA A 262 -17.58 -34.85 1.59
C ALA A 262 -18.24 -33.66 2.33
N PRO A 263 -19.20 -32.95 1.71
CA PRO A 263 -19.98 -31.94 2.41
C PRO A 263 -20.90 -32.58 3.47
N THR A 264 -21.26 -31.82 4.50
CA THR A 264 -22.22 -32.23 5.53
C THR A 264 -23.49 -31.37 5.43
N CYS A 265 -24.41 -31.47 6.39
CA CYS A 265 -25.61 -30.62 6.42
C CYS A 265 -25.25 -29.12 6.57
N THR A 266 -24.13 -28.81 7.22
CA THR A 266 -23.73 -27.45 7.61
C THR A 266 -22.38 -27.03 7.04
N GLU A 267 -21.49 -27.98 6.71
CA GLU A 267 -20.16 -27.70 6.15
C GLU A 267 -20.09 -28.01 4.65
N ILE A 268 -19.38 -27.15 3.92
CA ILE A 268 -18.96 -27.44 2.55
C ILE A 268 -17.94 -28.58 2.48
N GLY A 269 -17.88 -29.20 1.30
CA GLY A 269 -16.88 -30.20 0.91
C GLY A 269 -16.12 -29.75 -0.35
N TRP A 270 -15.32 -30.66 -0.90
CA TRP A 270 -14.58 -30.45 -2.14
C TRP A 270 -14.19 -31.78 -2.79
N GLU A 271 -14.07 -31.78 -4.11
CA GLU A 271 -13.47 -32.90 -4.85
C GLU A 271 -11.96 -32.99 -4.56
N ALA A 272 -11.32 -34.11 -4.91
CA ALA A 272 -9.87 -34.24 -4.79
C ALA A 272 -9.20 -33.31 -5.82
N TYR A 273 -8.22 -32.51 -5.38
CA TYR A 273 -7.62 -31.47 -6.22
C TYR A 273 -6.09 -31.44 -6.08
N ASP A 274 -5.43 -30.89 -7.10
CA ASP A 274 -4.01 -30.61 -7.11
C ASP A 274 -3.79 -29.14 -6.74
N THR A 275 -2.81 -28.87 -5.89
CA THR A 275 -2.34 -27.51 -5.57
C THR A 275 -0.83 -27.42 -5.79
N CYS A 276 -0.32 -26.28 -6.23
CA CYS A 276 1.14 -26.09 -6.29
C CYS A 276 1.70 -25.98 -4.87
N LYS A 277 2.80 -26.68 -4.57
CA LYS A 277 3.46 -26.66 -3.26
C LYS A 277 4.55 -25.59 -3.12
N ARG A 278 4.83 -24.81 -4.16
CA ARG A 278 5.82 -23.73 -4.11
C ARG A 278 5.21 -22.49 -3.47
N GLU A 279 5.93 -21.92 -2.50
CA GLU A 279 5.57 -20.67 -1.82
C GLU A 279 5.18 -19.56 -2.81
N GLY A 280 4.09 -18.87 -2.51
CA GLY A 280 3.52 -17.81 -3.35
C GLY A 280 2.80 -18.25 -4.62
N CYS A 281 2.70 -19.55 -4.93
CA CYS A 281 1.94 -20.04 -6.09
C CYS A 281 0.49 -20.41 -5.71
N THR A 282 -0.48 -19.71 -6.28
CA THR A 282 -1.93 -19.91 -6.02
C THR A 282 -2.60 -20.92 -6.96
N TYR A 283 -1.84 -21.67 -7.76
CA TYR A 283 -2.41 -22.66 -8.66
C TYR A 283 -3.10 -23.79 -7.87
N SER A 284 -4.37 -24.02 -8.18
CA SER A 284 -5.18 -25.07 -7.61
C SER A 284 -6.26 -25.51 -8.60
N THR A 285 -6.58 -26.80 -8.64
CA THR A 285 -7.77 -27.34 -9.35
C THR A 285 -8.99 -27.47 -8.42
N TYR A 286 -8.98 -26.77 -7.28
CA TYR A 286 -10.04 -26.81 -6.27
C TYR A 286 -11.44 -26.62 -6.86
N LYS A 287 -12.33 -27.55 -6.49
CA LYS A 287 -13.75 -27.52 -6.84
C LYS A 287 -14.56 -27.79 -5.59
N GLU A 288 -15.22 -26.74 -5.12
CA GLU A 288 -16.09 -26.76 -3.95
C GLU A 288 -17.35 -27.60 -4.20
N LEU A 289 -17.83 -28.24 -3.14
CA LEU A 289 -19.12 -28.91 -3.08
C LEU A 289 -19.95 -28.21 -2.00
N PRO A 290 -21.13 -27.66 -2.32
CA PRO A 290 -21.94 -26.91 -1.35
C PRO A 290 -22.39 -27.80 -0.20
N ALA A 291 -22.66 -27.18 0.96
CA ALA A 291 -23.29 -27.85 2.08
C ALA A 291 -24.63 -28.46 1.66
N LEU A 292 -24.94 -29.64 2.19
CA LEU A 292 -26.09 -30.45 1.78
C LEU A 292 -27.43 -29.95 2.32
N ASN A 293 -27.39 -28.97 3.25
CA ASN A 293 -28.50 -28.51 4.08
C ASN A 293 -29.15 -29.65 4.91
N HIS A 294 -29.97 -29.25 5.88
CA HIS A 294 -30.80 -30.21 6.60
C HIS A 294 -31.87 -30.77 5.67
N ASP A 295 -31.99 -32.11 5.66
CA ASP A 295 -33.07 -32.80 4.98
C ASP A 295 -34.15 -33.08 6.03
N LEU A 296 -35.14 -32.19 6.10
CA LEU A 296 -36.06 -32.11 7.23
C LEU A 296 -37.17 -33.17 7.14
N GLU A 297 -37.46 -33.77 8.29
CA GLU A 297 -38.61 -34.63 8.57
C GLU A 297 -39.43 -33.97 9.68
N HIS A 298 -40.72 -33.76 9.41
CA HIS A 298 -41.63 -33.02 10.28
C HIS A 298 -42.36 -33.95 11.25
N HIS A 299 -42.44 -33.55 12.51
CA HIS A 299 -43.14 -34.26 13.58
C HIS A 299 -44.25 -33.36 14.15
N GLU A 300 -45.48 -33.88 14.09
CA GLU A 300 -46.67 -33.18 14.57
C GLU A 300 -46.63 -32.91 16.09
N ALA A 301 -47.25 -31.81 16.51
CA ALA A 301 -47.32 -31.42 17.91
C ALA A 301 -48.14 -32.43 18.74
N LYS A 302 -47.69 -32.71 19.97
CA LYS A 302 -48.48 -33.43 20.98
C LYS A 302 -48.86 -32.49 22.11
N ALA A 303 -50.16 -32.28 22.33
CA ALA A 303 -50.62 -31.52 23.48
C ALA A 303 -50.22 -32.20 24.81
N ALA A 304 -49.69 -31.41 25.76
CA ALA A 304 -49.43 -31.89 27.11
C ALA A 304 -50.74 -32.18 27.85
N THR A 305 -50.73 -33.19 28.74
CA THR A 305 -51.90 -33.57 29.53
C THR A 305 -51.67 -33.26 31.02
N CYS A 306 -52.60 -33.63 31.90
CA CYS A 306 -52.42 -33.45 33.34
C CYS A 306 -51.30 -34.33 33.94
N THR A 307 -50.85 -35.37 33.22
CA THR A 307 -49.88 -36.38 33.69
C THR A 307 -48.75 -36.66 32.70
N GLU A 308 -48.90 -36.34 31.42
CA GLU A 308 -47.86 -36.51 30.39
C GLU A 308 -47.39 -35.16 29.87
N ILE A 309 -46.09 -35.08 29.56
CA ILE A 309 -45.52 -34.00 28.75
C ILE A 309 -46.08 -34.02 27.32
N GLY A 310 -46.02 -32.87 26.67
CA GLY A 310 -46.26 -32.69 25.25
C GLY A 310 -45.03 -32.09 24.57
N TRP A 311 -45.18 -31.70 23.31
CA TRP A 311 -44.17 -30.99 22.53
C TRP A 311 -44.83 -30.16 21.44
N GLU A 312 -44.19 -29.04 21.08
CA GLU A 312 -44.54 -28.28 19.87
C GLU A 312 -44.19 -29.10 18.62
N ALA A 313 -44.77 -28.77 17.46
CA ALA A 313 -44.38 -29.41 16.21
C ALA A 313 -42.91 -29.08 15.91
N TYR A 314 -42.13 -30.07 15.48
CA TYR A 314 -40.68 -29.93 15.33
C TYR A 314 -40.15 -30.68 14.12
N ASP A 315 -39.00 -30.25 13.62
CA ASP A 315 -38.32 -30.86 12.49
C ASP A 315 -37.03 -31.53 12.96
N THR A 316 -36.73 -32.71 12.43
CA THR A 316 -35.44 -33.40 12.59
C THR A 316 -34.76 -33.56 11.24
N CYS A 317 -33.43 -33.54 11.20
CA CYS A 317 -32.71 -33.90 9.97
C CYS A 317 -32.64 -35.42 9.81
N LYS A 318 -33.22 -35.98 8.72
CA LYS A 318 -33.21 -37.42 8.45
C LYS A 318 -31.90 -37.98 7.90
N ARG A 319 -30.84 -37.16 7.80
CA ARG A 319 -29.51 -37.60 7.34
C ARG A 319 -28.77 -38.27 8.49
N GLU A 320 -28.36 -39.52 8.30
CA GLU A 320 -27.52 -40.30 9.20
C GLU A 320 -26.35 -39.46 9.78
N GLY A 321 -26.22 -39.48 11.11
CA GLY A 321 -25.19 -38.72 11.83
C GLY A 321 -25.47 -37.23 12.04
N CYS A 322 -26.60 -36.69 11.57
CA CYS A 322 -27.04 -35.33 11.89
C CYS A 322 -27.96 -35.31 13.12
N ASN A 323 -27.63 -34.50 14.13
CA ASN A 323 -28.41 -34.34 15.36
C ASN A 323 -29.28 -33.06 15.36
N TYR A 324 -29.53 -32.45 14.20
CA TYR A 324 -30.38 -31.26 14.11
C TYR A 324 -31.82 -31.60 14.48
N THR A 325 -32.35 -30.86 15.45
CA THR A 325 -33.75 -30.90 15.86
C THR A 325 -34.21 -29.52 16.32
N THR A 326 -35.46 -29.17 16.04
CA THR A 326 -36.14 -28.00 16.64
C THR A 326 -37.02 -28.37 17.84
N TYR A 327 -36.90 -29.61 18.34
CA TYR A 327 -37.73 -30.15 19.44
C TYR A 327 -37.80 -29.22 20.65
N LYS A 328 -39.03 -28.91 21.05
CA LYS A 328 -39.34 -28.09 22.22
C LYS A 328 -40.43 -28.77 23.03
N GLU A 329 -40.03 -29.25 24.20
CA GLU A 329 -40.90 -29.91 25.17
C GLU A 329 -41.89 -28.94 25.82
N LEU A 330 -43.11 -29.42 26.05
CA LEU A 330 -44.15 -28.73 26.81
C LEU A 330 -44.39 -29.50 28.12
N PRO A 331 -44.21 -28.87 29.29
CA PRO A 331 -44.37 -29.55 30.57
C PRO A 331 -45.81 -30.00 30.81
N ALA A 332 -45.99 -31.11 31.54
CA ALA A 332 -47.31 -31.60 31.93
C ALA A 332 -48.10 -30.52 32.69
N LEU A 333 -49.36 -30.33 32.30
CA LEU A 333 -50.21 -29.20 32.72
C LEU A 333 -50.69 -29.26 34.19
N LYS A 334 -50.26 -30.30 34.93
CA LYS A 334 -50.71 -30.70 36.27
C LYS A 334 -52.24 -30.90 36.37
N ARG A 335 -52.71 -31.51 37.47
CA ARG A 335 -54.15 -31.60 37.75
C ARG A 335 -54.64 -30.28 38.32
N ASP A 336 -55.74 -29.77 37.78
CA ASP A 336 -56.45 -28.61 38.27
C ASP A 336 -57.60 -29.10 39.14
N LEU A 337 -57.43 -29.08 40.46
CA LEU A 337 -58.31 -29.78 41.40
C LEU A 337 -59.48 -28.92 41.86
N GLU A 338 -60.67 -29.51 41.86
CA GLU A 338 -61.88 -29.00 42.49
C GLU A 338 -62.22 -29.84 43.70
N HIS A 339 -62.34 -29.19 44.86
CA HIS A 339 -62.77 -29.83 46.08
C HIS A 339 -64.29 -29.86 46.19
N HIS A 340 -64.84 -31.01 46.55
CA HIS A 340 -66.26 -31.23 46.82
C HIS A 340 -66.41 -31.65 48.28
N GLU A 341 -67.24 -30.92 49.02
CA GLU A 341 -67.49 -31.16 50.45
C GLU A 341 -68.20 -32.50 50.70
N ALA A 342 -67.99 -33.05 51.90
CA ALA A 342 -68.60 -34.31 52.32
C ALA A 342 -70.13 -34.17 52.51
N LYS A 343 -70.88 -35.21 52.10
CA LYS A 343 -72.31 -35.35 52.42
C LYS A 343 -72.48 -36.53 53.38
N ALA A 344 -73.07 -36.29 54.55
CA ALA A 344 -73.40 -37.37 55.48
C ALA A 344 -74.50 -38.29 54.92
N ALA A 345 -74.34 -39.60 55.12
CA ALA A 345 -75.39 -40.57 54.83
C ALA A 345 -76.53 -40.46 55.87
N THR A 346 -77.76 -40.75 55.45
CA THR A 346 -78.95 -40.73 56.32
C THR A 346 -79.52 -42.13 56.49
N CYS A 347 -80.68 -42.28 57.13
CA CYS A 347 -81.35 -43.57 57.23
C CYS A 347 -81.88 -44.08 55.87
N THR A 348 -81.99 -43.21 54.86
CA THR A 348 -82.56 -43.53 53.53
C THR A 348 -81.71 -43.09 52.32
N GLU A 349 -80.73 -42.20 52.49
CA GLU A 349 -79.84 -41.74 51.42
C GLU A 349 -78.36 -42.09 51.68
N ILE A 350 -77.65 -42.40 50.60
CA ILE A 350 -76.18 -42.49 50.60
C ILE A 350 -75.53 -41.11 50.83
N GLY A 351 -74.35 -41.15 51.41
CA GLY A 351 -73.44 -40.01 51.56
C GLY A 351 -72.14 -40.22 50.78
N TRP A 352 -71.20 -39.30 50.92
CA TRP A 352 -69.84 -39.42 50.39
C TRP A 352 -68.86 -38.61 51.23
N ASN A 353 -67.61 -39.07 51.28
CA ASN A 353 -66.52 -38.29 51.84
C ASN A 353 -66.24 -37.06 50.96
N ALA A 354 -65.57 -36.05 51.53
CA ALA A 354 -65.03 -34.95 50.73
C ALA A 354 -64.03 -35.52 49.70
N TYR A 355 -64.07 -35.02 48.47
CA TYR A 355 -63.30 -35.56 47.35
C TYR A 355 -62.86 -34.50 46.36
N ASP A 356 -61.80 -34.78 45.63
CA ASP A 356 -61.24 -33.89 44.61
C ASP A 356 -61.50 -34.46 43.22
N THR A 357 -61.93 -33.63 42.28
CA THR A 357 -62.01 -33.94 40.84
C THR A 357 -61.07 -33.05 40.04
N CYS A 358 -60.56 -33.49 38.90
CA CYS A 358 -59.88 -32.58 37.99
C CYS A 358 -60.90 -31.78 37.15
N LYS A 359 -60.86 -30.44 37.20
CA LYS A 359 -61.73 -29.55 36.40
C LYS A 359 -61.45 -29.60 34.90
N ARG A 360 -60.27 -30.08 34.49
CA ARG A 360 -59.86 -30.05 33.08
C ARG A 360 -60.58 -31.16 32.31
N GLU A 361 -61.41 -30.74 31.37
CA GLU A 361 -62.16 -31.59 30.43
C GLU A 361 -61.38 -32.81 29.94
N GLY A 362 -62.01 -33.99 30.00
CA GLY A 362 -61.38 -35.27 29.66
C GLY A 362 -60.46 -35.88 30.73
N CYS A 363 -60.10 -35.15 31.80
CA CYS A 363 -59.32 -35.70 32.90
C CYS A 363 -60.23 -36.38 33.95
N GLY A 364 -60.56 -37.65 33.75
CA GLY A 364 -61.39 -38.47 34.65
C GLY A 364 -60.80 -38.78 36.03
N TYR A 365 -59.97 -37.90 36.60
CA TYR A 365 -59.44 -38.05 37.95
C TYR A 365 -60.50 -37.63 38.98
N THR A 366 -60.79 -38.54 39.91
CA THR A 366 -61.62 -38.31 41.09
C THR A 366 -61.08 -39.11 42.28
N THR A 367 -61.22 -38.57 43.50
CA THR A 367 -61.03 -39.33 44.75
C THR A 367 -62.35 -39.73 45.42
N TYR A 368 -63.48 -39.60 44.71
CA TYR A 368 -64.83 -39.88 45.21
C TYR A 368 -64.93 -41.24 45.90
N LYS A 369 -65.52 -41.24 47.11
CA LYS A 369 -65.82 -42.44 47.88
C LYS A 369 -67.16 -42.31 48.59
N GLU A 370 -68.07 -43.20 48.23
CA GLU A 370 -69.45 -43.28 48.74
C GLU A 370 -69.54 -43.90 50.14
N LEU A 371 -70.61 -43.55 50.87
CA LEU A 371 -70.97 -44.04 52.20
C LEU A 371 -72.43 -44.56 52.19
N PRO A 372 -72.70 -45.79 52.68
CA PRO A 372 -74.04 -46.38 52.70
C PRO A 372 -74.97 -45.80 53.78
N ALA A 373 -76.29 -46.00 53.62
CA ALA A 373 -77.36 -45.53 54.52
C ALA A 373 -77.49 -46.38 55.82
N LEU A 374 -78.15 -45.81 56.84
CA LEU A 374 -78.00 -46.24 58.26
C LEU A 374 -79.08 -47.18 58.88
N GLY A 375 -80.33 -47.23 58.38
CA GLY A 375 -81.36 -48.21 58.83
C GLY A 375 -82.08 -48.00 60.19
N HIS A 376 -83.08 -48.84 60.49
CA HIS A 376 -83.91 -48.86 61.72
C HIS A 376 -84.34 -50.29 62.12
N GLU A 377 -84.59 -50.57 63.41
CA GLU A 377 -85.13 -51.85 63.95
C GLU A 377 -86.22 -51.62 65.02
N ASP A 378 -87.26 -52.48 65.05
CA ASP A 378 -88.40 -52.45 65.99
C ASP A 378 -88.36 -53.62 66.99
N SER A 379 -88.86 -53.40 68.23
CA SER A 379 -88.74 -54.34 69.35
C SER A 379 -90.07 -54.93 69.84
N ASN A 380 -90.06 -56.20 70.28
CA ASN A 380 -91.11 -56.77 71.14
C ASN A 380 -90.69 -58.11 71.80
N ASN A 381 -90.08 -58.06 72.99
CA ASN A 381 -90.21 -59.13 74.00
C ASN A 381 -89.80 -58.65 75.40
N ASP A 382 -90.64 -58.90 76.41
CA ASP A 382 -90.44 -58.48 77.80
C ASP A 382 -89.37 -59.34 78.51
N HIS A 383 -88.25 -58.75 78.94
CA HIS A 383 -87.26 -59.44 79.78
C HIS A 383 -87.57 -59.31 81.27
N LEU A 384 -87.61 -60.45 81.98
CA LEU A 384 -87.61 -60.52 83.45
C LEU A 384 -86.18 -60.66 83.99
N CYS A 385 -85.94 -60.25 85.24
CA CYS A 385 -84.64 -60.43 85.90
C CYS A 385 -84.46 -61.84 86.46
N ASP A 386 -83.53 -62.63 85.91
CA ASP A 386 -83.27 -64.04 86.27
C ASP A 386 -82.97 -64.32 87.75
N ALA A 387 -82.52 -63.31 88.50
CA ALA A 387 -82.19 -63.46 89.93
C ALA A 387 -83.41 -63.33 90.88
N CYS A 388 -84.52 -62.75 90.43
CA CYS A 388 -85.68 -62.47 91.30
C CYS A 388 -87.06 -62.44 90.62
N SER A 389 -87.14 -62.80 89.34
CA SER A 389 -88.39 -63.05 88.58
C SER A 389 -89.42 -61.91 88.63
N THR A 390 -88.96 -60.65 88.64
CA THR A 390 -89.81 -59.46 88.51
C THR A 390 -89.42 -58.64 87.27
N LYS A 391 -90.34 -57.81 86.78
CA LYS A 391 -90.14 -57.00 85.57
C LYS A 391 -89.05 -55.93 85.79
N ILE A 392 -88.21 -55.73 84.79
CA ILE A 392 -87.07 -54.80 84.86
C ILE A 392 -87.53 -53.34 85.05
N SER A 393 -88.72 -52.97 84.55
CA SER A 393 -89.32 -51.63 84.66
C SER A 393 -89.45 -51.08 86.09
N ASP A 394 -89.51 -51.95 87.10
CA ASP A 394 -89.86 -51.57 88.47
C ASP A 394 -88.62 -51.46 89.39
N HIS A 395 -87.41 -51.55 88.81
CA HIS A 395 -86.14 -51.49 89.54
C HIS A 395 -85.58 -50.06 89.60
N SER A 396 -85.46 -49.52 90.81
CA SER A 396 -84.73 -48.26 91.07
C SER A 396 -83.30 -48.57 91.52
N TYR A 397 -82.32 -47.92 90.87
CA TYR A 397 -80.90 -48.07 91.15
C TYR A 397 -80.32 -46.78 91.72
N GLU A 398 -79.58 -46.88 92.82
CA GLU A 398 -78.72 -45.80 93.29
C GLU A 398 -77.28 -46.08 92.82
N SER A 399 -76.57 -45.03 92.41
CA SER A 399 -75.21 -45.15 91.85
C SER A 399 -74.19 -44.43 92.71
N LYS A 400 -73.00 -45.01 92.85
CA LYS A 400 -71.85 -44.40 93.52
C LYS A 400 -70.58 -44.62 92.71
N ILE A 401 -69.77 -43.59 92.57
CA ILE A 401 -68.42 -43.73 92.00
C ILE A 401 -67.54 -44.44 93.03
N ALA A 402 -67.00 -45.60 92.65
CA ALA A 402 -66.08 -46.39 93.45
C ALA A 402 -64.61 -46.03 93.18
N ARG A 403 -64.32 -45.56 91.95
CA ARG A 403 -63.01 -44.98 91.57
C ARG A 403 -63.21 -43.93 90.48
N GLU A 404 -62.66 -42.74 90.68
CA GLU A 404 -62.64 -41.70 89.63
C GLU A 404 -61.76 -42.13 88.44
N ALA A 405 -62.10 -41.65 87.23
CA ALA A 405 -61.31 -41.88 86.03
C ALA A 405 -60.06 -40.98 85.99
N THR A 406 -58.97 -41.48 85.42
CA THR A 406 -57.75 -40.69 85.18
C THR A 406 -57.34 -40.76 83.71
N THR A 407 -56.26 -40.08 83.34
CA THR A 407 -55.67 -40.17 81.99
C THR A 407 -55.03 -41.53 81.69
N THR A 408 -54.73 -42.32 82.72
CA THR A 408 -54.04 -43.62 82.60
C THR A 408 -54.94 -44.83 82.83
N TYR A 409 -56.01 -44.73 83.64
CA TYR A 409 -56.89 -45.85 83.99
C TYR A 409 -58.37 -45.44 83.99
N THR A 410 -59.26 -46.39 83.67
CA THR A 410 -60.72 -46.20 83.67
C THR A 410 -61.26 -46.01 85.09
N GLY A 411 -62.28 -45.17 85.23
CA GLY A 411 -63.05 -45.05 86.47
C GLY A 411 -64.00 -46.23 86.64
N ILE A 412 -64.58 -46.39 87.83
CA ILE A 412 -65.56 -47.44 88.12
C ILE A 412 -66.74 -46.82 88.87
N ARG A 413 -67.95 -47.00 88.32
CA ARG A 413 -69.20 -46.70 89.00
C ARG A 413 -69.92 -47.99 89.36
N ILE A 414 -70.47 -48.06 90.56
CA ILE A 414 -71.31 -49.17 91.01
C ILE A 414 -72.76 -48.68 91.03
N TYR A 415 -73.65 -49.45 90.42
CA TYR A 415 -75.10 -49.29 90.57
C TYR A 415 -75.60 -50.41 91.49
N THR A 416 -76.26 -50.03 92.59
CA THR A 416 -76.86 -50.96 93.54
C THR A 416 -78.37 -50.81 93.49
N CYS A 417 -79.08 -51.92 93.32
CA CYS A 417 -80.54 -51.92 93.37
C CYS A 417 -81.00 -51.69 94.82
N THR A 418 -81.82 -50.67 95.05
CA THR A 418 -82.30 -50.29 96.40
C THR A 418 -83.25 -51.31 97.02
N LYS A 419 -83.77 -52.26 96.23
CA LYS A 419 -84.70 -53.32 96.67
C LYS A 419 -84.01 -54.64 97.03
N CYS A 420 -83.03 -55.10 96.24
CA CYS A 420 -82.41 -56.43 96.40
C CYS A 420 -80.93 -56.38 96.82
N GLY A 421 -80.31 -55.20 96.90
CA GLY A 421 -78.90 -55.03 97.31
C GLY A 421 -77.87 -55.54 96.30
N HIS A 422 -78.30 -56.23 95.24
CA HIS A 422 -77.40 -56.68 94.19
C HIS A 422 -76.83 -55.49 93.41
N SER A 423 -75.55 -55.59 93.07
CA SER A 423 -74.78 -54.50 92.48
C SER A 423 -74.11 -54.94 91.17
N TYR A 424 -73.99 -54.03 90.21
CA TYR A 424 -73.16 -54.22 89.02
C TYR A 424 -72.25 -53.00 88.78
N THR A 425 -71.15 -53.22 88.08
CA THR A 425 -70.11 -52.22 87.80
C THR A 425 -70.12 -51.76 86.34
N GLU A 426 -69.98 -50.46 86.14
CA GLU A 426 -69.73 -49.81 84.86
C GLU A 426 -68.32 -49.20 84.86
N GLU A 427 -67.54 -49.40 83.80
CA GLU A 427 -66.27 -48.69 83.60
C GLU A 427 -66.49 -47.33 82.95
N LEU A 428 -65.91 -46.29 83.55
CA LEU A 428 -65.93 -44.92 83.03
C LEU A 428 -64.68 -44.67 82.19
N ALA A 429 -64.85 -44.09 81.00
CA ALA A 429 -63.78 -43.79 80.06
C ALA A 429 -62.66 -42.94 80.69
N LYS A 430 -61.42 -43.15 80.23
CA LYS A 430 -60.25 -42.37 80.66
C LYS A 430 -60.41 -40.89 80.30
N LEU A 431 -59.92 -40.01 81.15
CA LEU A 431 -59.84 -38.58 80.83
C LEU A 431 -58.79 -38.33 79.74
N PRO A 432 -58.97 -37.34 78.85
CA PRO A 432 -57.98 -37.04 77.80
C PRO A 432 -56.69 -36.48 78.41
N SER A 433 -55.54 -37.03 78.02
CA SER A 433 -54.23 -36.51 78.40
C SER A 433 -53.89 -35.24 77.62
N GLN A 434 -53.71 -34.11 78.31
CA GLN A 434 -53.10 -32.94 77.67
C GLN A 434 -51.60 -33.17 77.48
N THR A 435 -51.16 -33.12 76.23
CA THR A 435 -49.74 -33.00 75.87
C THR A 435 -49.60 -31.80 74.95
N ASN A 436 -48.96 -30.72 75.44
CA ASN A 436 -48.55 -29.63 74.58
C ASN A 436 -47.54 -30.16 73.55
N GLN A 437 -47.72 -29.81 72.27
CA GLN A 437 -46.72 -30.09 71.24
C GLN A 437 -45.54 -29.13 71.39
N ALA A 438 -44.38 -29.67 71.75
CA ALA A 438 -43.07 -29.09 71.47
C ALA A 438 -42.02 -30.22 71.52
N ASP A 439 -41.70 -30.80 70.36
CA ASP A 439 -40.34 -30.77 69.75
C ASP A 439 -40.17 -31.88 68.70
N GLN A 440 -39.87 -31.46 67.48
CA GLN A 440 -38.93 -32.17 66.60
C GLN A 440 -37.99 -31.14 65.97
N THR A 441 -36.79 -31.04 66.53
CA THR A 441 -35.53 -30.80 65.80
C THR A 441 -35.51 -31.63 64.50
N ASN A 442 -34.95 -31.24 63.34
CA ASN A 442 -34.09 -30.13 62.90
C ASN A 442 -34.13 -30.15 61.33
N GLN A 443 -33.61 -29.23 60.49
CA GLN A 443 -33.20 -27.80 60.44
C GLN A 443 -32.76 -27.58 58.95
N ILE A 444 -32.85 -26.42 58.28
CA ILE A 444 -33.46 -25.12 58.58
C ILE A 444 -33.77 -24.43 57.23
N GLU A 445 -34.87 -23.67 57.16
CA GLU A 445 -34.93 -22.38 56.45
C GLU A 445 -35.24 -21.30 57.50
N PRO A 446 -34.63 -20.11 57.45
CA PRO A 446 -35.12 -18.96 58.19
C PRO A 446 -36.16 -18.19 57.35
N ALA A 447 -37.38 -18.11 57.88
CA ALA A 447 -38.34 -17.06 57.54
C ALA A 447 -37.80 -15.67 58.03
N ASN A 448 -38.38 -14.51 57.73
CA ASN A 448 -39.79 -14.17 57.94
C ASN A 448 -40.21 -12.83 57.31
N ASN A 449 -41.47 -12.78 56.86
CA ASN A 449 -42.47 -11.71 56.98
C ASN A 449 -42.15 -10.23 56.66
N GLY A 450 -42.97 -9.67 55.77
CA GLY A 450 -44.05 -8.79 56.23
C GLY A 450 -43.99 -7.29 55.90
N ASN A 451 -44.94 -6.87 55.05
CA ASN A 451 -45.49 -5.51 54.91
C ASN A 451 -44.55 -4.33 54.59
N GLU A 452 -44.60 -3.94 53.31
CA GLU A 452 -44.79 -2.57 52.81
C GLU A 452 -44.96 -1.45 53.87
N LYS A 453 -43.95 -0.57 54.02
CA LYS A 453 -44.00 0.86 53.60
C LYS A 453 -42.74 1.67 53.95
N ASP A 454 -42.35 2.50 52.97
CA ASP A 454 -41.63 3.78 53.05
C ASP A 454 -40.19 3.92 53.61
N PHE A 455 -39.49 4.85 52.94
CA PHE A 455 -38.45 5.77 53.43
C PHE A 455 -36.94 5.50 53.22
N ILE A 456 -36.44 6.12 52.14
CA ILE A 456 -35.16 6.86 51.95
C ILE A 456 -33.87 6.40 52.68
N GLY A 457 -32.89 6.03 51.84
CA GLY A 457 -31.45 6.34 52.04
C GLY A 457 -30.60 5.27 52.73
N THR A 458 -29.28 5.15 52.58
CA THR A 458 -28.25 5.74 51.69
C THR A 458 -26.95 4.93 51.94
N VAL A 459 -26.00 4.96 51.01
CA VAL A 459 -24.55 4.64 51.13
C VAL A 459 -24.03 3.18 51.37
N THR A 460 -23.17 2.79 50.43
CA THR A 460 -21.90 2.03 50.54
C THR A 460 -21.82 0.50 50.62
N SER A 461 -20.94 0.00 49.74
CA SER A 461 -20.07 -1.18 49.85
C SER A 461 -20.72 -2.58 49.73
N VAL A 462 -20.15 -3.55 49.00
CA VAL A 462 -18.91 -3.58 48.19
C VAL A 462 -19.02 -4.73 47.17
N PHE A 463 -18.73 -4.47 45.87
CA PHE A 463 -18.39 -5.41 44.77
C PHE A 463 -19.33 -6.60 44.43
N LEU A 464 -19.41 -7.09 43.18
CA LEU A 464 -19.45 -6.46 41.85
C LEU A 464 -19.84 -7.57 40.84
N ASN A 465 -20.82 -7.33 39.97
CA ASN A 465 -21.18 -8.28 38.90
C ASN A 465 -20.07 -8.40 37.85
N VAL A 466 -19.89 -9.61 37.30
CA VAL A 466 -19.15 -9.83 36.05
C VAL A 466 -20.07 -10.48 35.01
N THR A 467 -20.91 -9.65 34.41
CA THR A 467 -21.60 -9.93 33.14
C THR A 467 -21.37 -8.76 32.17
N ASP A 468 -20.11 -8.41 31.92
CA ASP A 468 -19.69 -7.69 30.71
C ASP A 468 -18.19 -7.90 30.45
N PHE A 469 -17.84 -8.84 29.58
CA PHE A 469 -16.46 -9.00 29.10
C PHE A 469 -16.39 -9.21 27.57
N ALA A 470 -17.35 -8.61 26.85
CA ALA A 470 -17.50 -8.76 25.41
C ALA A 470 -17.60 -7.41 24.65
N ALA A 471 -17.01 -6.32 25.18
CA ALA A 471 -17.11 -5.00 24.53
C ALA A 471 -15.87 -4.08 24.56
N LYS A 472 -14.79 -4.35 25.32
CA LYS A 472 -13.71 -3.36 25.54
C LYS A 472 -12.26 -3.74 25.20
N ASN A 473 -11.92 -5.02 25.01
CA ASN A 473 -10.51 -5.41 24.82
C ASN A 473 -9.99 -5.36 23.36
N PHE A 474 -10.80 -4.97 22.37
CA PHE A 474 -10.36 -4.93 20.96
C PHE A 474 -9.80 -3.57 20.50
N ARG A 475 -9.93 -2.50 21.29
CA ARG A 475 -9.51 -1.13 20.86
C ARG A 475 -8.16 -0.63 21.38
N ILE A 476 -7.57 -1.28 22.39
CA ILE A 476 -6.30 -0.84 22.99
C ILE A 476 -5.10 -1.44 22.25
N SER A 477 -5.17 -2.72 21.87
CA SER A 477 -4.07 -3.44 21.19
C SER A 477 -3.73 -2.89 19.80
N PHE A 478 -4.72 -2.39 19.06
CA PHE A 478 -4.52 -1.84 17.71
C PHE A 478 -3.85 -0.45 17.72
N TRP A 479 -4.16 0.37 18.73
CA TRP A 479 -3.61 1.73 18.85
C TRP A 479 -2.13 1.73 19.28
N LEU A 480 -1.73 0.79 20.14
CA LEU A 480 -0.34 0.61 20.56
C LEU A 480 0.56 0.07 19.43
N MET A 481 0.07 -0.87 18.60
CA MET A 481 0.86 -1.36 17.45
C MET A 481 1.12 -0.27 16.40
N ILE A 482 0.15 0.61 16.13
CA ILE A 482 0.31 1.73 15.19
C ILE A 482 1.35 2.75 15.71
N GLN A 483 1.39 3.01 17.02
CA GLN A 483 2.40 3.88 17.64
C GLN A 483 3.83 3.31 17.54
N MET A 484 4.00 1.97 17.57
CA MET A 484 5.31 1.34 17.39
C MET A 484 5.79 1.38 15.93
N LEU A 485 4.90 1.17 14.96
CA LEU A 485 5.22 1.26 13.53
C LEU A 485 5.60 2.70 13.12
N LEU A 486 4.90 3.72 13.62
CA LEU A 486 5.23 5.12 13.33
C LEU A 486 6.59 5.56 13.91
N LYS A 487 7.02 4.99 15.05
CA LYS A 487 8.37 5.24 15.60
C LYS A 487 9.48 4.54 14.81
N ALA A 488 9.21 3.39 14.20
CA ALA A 488 10.20 2.70 13.37
C ALA A 488 10.45 3.41 12.02
N VAL A 489 9.42 4.01 11.42
CA VAL A 489 9.54 4.75 10.15
C VAL A 489 10.28 6.08 10.33
N MET A 490 10.16 6.74 11.48
CA MET A 490 10.88 7.99 11.81
C MET A 490 12.36 7.81 12.25
N GLN A 491 12.94 6.61 12.08
CA GLN A 491 14.39 6.38 12.25
C GLN A 491 15.09 5.90 10.96
N LEU A 492 14.41 5.97 9.82
CA LEU A 492 14.92 5.59 8.49
C LEU A 492 14.74 6.71 7.43
N TRP A 493 14.55 7.94 7.91
CA TRP A 493 14.70 9.23 7.22
C TRP A 493 15.52 10.16 8.14
#